data_AF-A0A3D4LGW4-F1
#
_entry.id   AF-A0A3D4LGW4-F1
#
_cell.length_a   1.000
_cell.length_b   1.000
_cell.length_c   1.000
_cell.angle_alpha   90.00
_cell.angle_beta   90.00
_cell.angle_gamma   90.00
#
_symmetry.space_group_name_H-M   'P 1'
#
loop_
_entity.id
_entity.type
_entity.pdbx_description
1 polymer ?
#
loop_
_entity_poly.entity_id
_entity_poly.type
_entity_poly.pdbx_seq_one_letter_code
_entity_poly.pdbx_strand_id
1 'polypeptide(L)'
;MGARIICLSGGEPFLHYRIVDMIEFVNSLGLDSYIYTSGIIFDTNNQRAPLDKSILKSISGKVTKLIFNIEACSPSTYNLIMGTKDCFEKMKLSVVMANDLSILTEAHFVPMKLNVNELQDVVSLCRELNISKISLLRLVMHGRALQNEQEIALSRDEFLQLQADLEALHNKSNIDIRIGVPLSTDISSHKCEAANGKINIRYDGSVLPCEAFKNDRVQYRFKGLKPESIHEYSLVDIYQNSNYLNYIRELSQKFSSSGHFETCIGQYLINNSGVNR
;
A
#
# COMPACT_ATOMS: atom_id res chain seq x y z
N MET A 1 -0.46 -15.00 -18.50
CA MET A 1 -1.28 -14.83 -17.28
C MET A 1 -2.29 -13.68 -17.34
N GLY A 2 -2.23 -12.76 -18.31
CA GLY A 2 -3.22 -11.68 -18.43
C GLY A 2 -3.04 -10.51 -17.45
N ALA A 3 -1.87 -10.42 -16.81
CA ALA A 3 -1.53 -9.26 -15.98
C ALA A 3 -1.51 -7.99 -16.84
N ARG A 4 -2.05 -6.90 -16.30
CA ARG A 4 -2.07 -5.58 -16.94
C ARG A 4 -1.19 -4.56 -16.22
N ILE A 5 -0.98 -4.76 -14.92
CA ILE A 5 -0.33 -3.80 -14.03
C ILE A 5 0.76 -4.54 -13.24
N ILE A 6 1.94 -3.93 -13.17
CA ILE A 6 3.03 -4.31 -12.27
C ILE A 6 3.21 -3.20 -11.23
N CYS A 7 3.08 -3.55 -9.96
CA CYS A 7 3.33 -2.63 -8.85
C CYS A 7 4.72 -2.88 -8.26
N LEU A 8 5.60 -1.88 -8.29
CA LEU A 8 6.90 -1.92 -7.62
C LEU A 8 6.78 -1.23 -6.26
N SER A 9 7.14 -1.95 -5.19
CA SER A 9 7.04 -1.53 -3.79
C SER A 9 8.16 -2.19 -2.97
N GLY A 10 8.03 -2.27 -1.64
CA GLY A 10 8.99 -2.92 -0.75
C GLY A 10 9.41 -2.01 0.39
N GLY A 11 10.71 -1.79 0.55
CA GLY A 11 11.22 -0.68 1.35
C GLY A 11 11.04 0.63 0.56
N GLU A 12 12.03 0.96 -0.25
CA GLU A 12 12.00 2.11 -1.18
C GLU A 12 12.50 1.67 -2.56
N PRO A 13 11.62 1.54 -3.58
CA PRO A 13 12.02 1.08 -4.92
C PRO A 13 13.11 1.93 -5.57
N PHE A 14 13.13 3.24 -5.34
CA PHE A 14 14.13 4.13 -5.92
C PHE A 14 15.56 3.95 -5.37
N LEU A 15 15.73 3.17 -4.30
CA LEU A 15 17.06 2.73 -3.85
C LEU A 15 17.60 1.52 -4.64
N HIS A 16 16.77 0.89 -5.46
CA HIS A 16 17.22 -0.24 -6.28
C HIS A 16 17.96 0.27 -7.53
N TYR A 17 19.22 -0.14 -7.70
CA TYR A 17 20.10 0.31 -8.79
C TYR A 17 19.55 0.07 -10.21
N ARG A 18 18.61 -0.88 -10.36
CA ARG A 18 17.92 -1.21 -11.63
C ARG A 18 16.49 -0.68 -11.73
N ILE A 19 16.07 0.26 -10.89
CA ILE A 19 14.67 0.74 -10.91
C ILE A 19 14.27 1.27 -12.30
N VAL A 20 15.18 1.96 -12.99
CA VAL A 20 14.97 2.44 -14.36
C VAL A 20 14.77 1.25 -15.31
N ASP A 21 15.71 0.29 -15.36
CA ASP A 21 15.58 -0.90 -16.21
C ASP A 21 14.27 -1.66 -15.98
N MET A 22 13.84 -1.78 -14.71
CA MET A 22 12.61 -2.49 -14.35
C MET A 22 11.39 -1.79 -14.93
N ILE A 23 11.32 -0.45 -14.81
CA ILE A 23 10.23 0.35 -15.36
C ILE A 23 10.24 0.30 -16.90
N GLU A 24 11.41 0.45 -17.51
CA GLU A 24 11.57 0.36 -18.97
C GLU A 24 11.13 -1.00 -19.50
N PHE A 25 11.49 -2.07 -18.79
CA PHE A 25 11.08 -3.43 -19.15
C PHE A 25 9.56 -3.59 -19.08
N VAL A 26 8.91 -3.16 -18.00
CA VAL A 26 7.43 -3.22 -17.86
C VAL A 26 6.75 -2.44 -18.99
N ASN A 27 7.23 -1.23 -19.28
CA ASN A 27 6.72 -0.40 -20.37
C ASN A 27 6.92 -1.07 -21.74
N SER A 28 8.06 -1.73 -21.98
CA SER A 28 8.33 -2.45 -23.24
C SER A 28 7.38 -3.63 -23.49
N LEU A 29 6.79 -4.17 -22.42
CA LEU A 29 5.76 -5.21 -22.48
C LEU A 29 4.35 -4.64 -22.70
N GLY A 30 4.19 -3.32 -22.75
CA GLY A 30 2.89 -2.65 -22.85
C GLY A 30 2.05 -2.77 -21.58
N LEU A 31 2.69 -2.96 -20.42
CA LEU A 31 2.04 -3.07 -19.12
C LEU A 31 2.12 -1.73 -18.38
N ASP A 32 1.13 -1.48 -17.51
CA ASP A 32 1.17 -0.35 -16.60
C ASP A 32 2.13 -0.61 -15.44
N SER A 33 2.89 0.41 -15.05
CA SER A 33 3.79 0.34 -13.88
C SER A 33 3.39 1.35 -12.81
N TYR A 34 3.08 0.87 -11.61
CA TYR A 34 2.78 1.71 -10.44
C TYR A 34 3.92 1.60 -9.42
N ILE A 35 4.49 2.72 -9.01
CA ILE A 35 5.62 2.73 -8.08
C ILE A 35 5.19 3.31 -6.75
N TYR A 36 5.26 2.53 -5.68
CA TYR A 36 5.05 2.99 -4.32
C TYR A 36 6.35 3.54 -3.75
N THR A 37 6.35 4.78 -3.26
CA THR A 37 7.57 5.44 -2.77
C THR A 37 7.30 6.32 -1.56
N SER A 38 8.30 6.46 -0.69
CA SER A 38 8.33 7.52 0.34
C SER A 38 8.69 8.88 -0.24
N GLY A 39 9.23 8.93 -1.46
CA GLY A 39 9.81 10.11 -2.06
C GLY A 39 11.19 10.48 -1.49
N ILE A 40 11.81 9.59 -0.70
CA ILE A 40 13.08 9.84 -0.02
C ILE A 40 14.10 8.76 -0.42
N ILE A 41 15.29 9.19 -0.83
CA ILE A 41 16.45 8.33 -1.10
C ILE A 41 17.65 8.75 -0.26
N PHE A 42 18.80 8.12 -0.46
CA PHE A 42 20.08 8.54 0.09
C PHE A 42 20.93 9.19 -1.00
N ASP A 43 21.54 10.33 -0.70
CA ASP A 43 22.53 10.96 -1.57
C ASP A 43 23.91 10.25 -1.50
N THR A 44 24.89 10.78 -2.22
CA THR A 44 26.27 10.24 -2.25
C THR A 44 26.98 10.31 -0.89
N ASN A 45 26.49 11.13 0.04
CA ASN A 45 27.00 11.25 1.41
C ASN A 45 26.18 10.41 2.41
N ASN A 46 25.32 9.53 1.91
CA ASN A 46 24.40 8.71 2.72
C ASN A 46 23.43 9.53 3.58
N GLN A 47 23.10 10.75 3.14
CA GLN A 47 22.10 11.60 3.77
C GLN A 47 20.76 11.46 3.06
N ARG A 48 19.66 11.58 3.82
CA ARG A 48 18.32 11.52 3.23
C ARG A 48 18.09 12.71 2.30
N ALA A 49 17.69 12.41 1.08
CA ALA A 49 17.50 13.35 -0.02
C ALA A 49 16.13 13.11 -0.71
N PRO A 50 15.58 14.12 -1.42
CA PRO A 50 14.47 13.89 -2.34
C PRO A 50 14.89 12.95 -3.48
N LEU A 51 13.93 12.46 -4.27
CA LEU A 51 14.19 11.64 -5.45
C LEU A 51 15.11 12.37 -6.44
N ASP A 52 15.97 11.62 -7.13
CA ASP A 52 16.87 12.18 -8.13
C ASP A 52 16.09 12.58 -9.40
N LYS A 53 16.19 13.87 -9.78
CA LYS A 53 15.52 14.43 -10.96
C LYS A 53 15.94 13.75 -12.27
N SER A 54 17.19 13.29 -12.39
CA SER A 54 17.69 12.56 -13.56
C SER A 54 17.04 11.17 -13.69
N ILE A 55 16.80 10.50 -12.55
CA ILE A 55 16.06 9.23 -12.52
C ILE A 55 14.61 9.47 -12.93
N LEU A 56 13.95 10.47 -12.34
CA LEU A 56 12.58 10.84 -12.70
C LEU A 56 12.46 11.17 -14.20
N LYS A 57 13.41 11.92 -14.75
CA LYS A 57 13.44 12.23 -16.20
C LYS A 57 13.59 10.97 -17.05
N SER A 58 14.38 10.00 -16.60
CA SER A 58 14.62 8.74 -17.31
C SER A 58 13.38 7.86 -17.40
N ILE A 59 12.48 7.94 -16.42
CA ILE A 59 11.25 7.14 -16.36
C ILE A 59 9.99 7.89 -16.83
N SER A 60 10.07 9.22 -17.00
CA SER A 60 8.96 10.01 -17.52
C SER A 60 8.51 9.51 -18.90
N GLY A 61 7.19 9.39 -19.09
CA GLY A 61 6.58 8.77 -20.27
C GLY A 61 6.68 7.25 -20.36
N LYS A 62 7.31 6.58 -19.38
CA LYS A 62 7.42 5.10 -19.30
C LYS A 62 6.76 4.55 -18.04
N VAL A 63 6.80 5.29 -16.95
CA VAL A 63 6.06 4.96 -15.72
C VAL A 63 4.63 5.47 -15.82
N THR A 64 3.65 4.64 -15.47
CA THR A 64 2.24 5.07 -15.45
C THR A 64 1.96 6.06 -14.31
N LYS A 65 2.41 5.76 -13.08
CA LYS A 65 2.28 6.67 -11.94
C LYS A 65 3.21 6.36 -10.77
N LEU A 66 3.47 7.40 -9.96
CA LEU A 66 4.09 7.30 -8.65
C LEU A 66 3.05 7.49 -7.55
N ILE A 67 3.09 6.65 -6.53
CA ILE A 67 2.17 6.69 -5.40
C ILE A 67 2.99 6.98 -4.14
N PHE A 68 2.84 8.20 -3.63
CA PHE A 68 3.60 8.72 -2.50
C PHE A 68 2.92 8.40 -1.18
N ASN A 69 3.71 8.07 -0.15
CA ASN A 69 3.20 7.96 1.21
C ASN A 69 3.16 9.33 1.90
N ILE A 70 1.97 9.93 2.00
CA ILE A 70 1.76 11.24 2.61
C ILE A 70 0.92 11.03 3.86
N GLU A 71 1.59 10.75 4.98
CA GLU A 71 0.95 10.29 6.22
C GLU A 71 0.54 11.42 7.17
N ALA A 72 0.91 12.66 6.88
CA ALA A 72 0.65 13.82 7.72
C ALA A 72 0.82 15.12 6.93
N CYS A 73 0.25 16.21 7.44
CA CYS A 73 0.43 17.56 6.94
C CYS A 73 1.47 18.34 7.77
N SER A 74 1.66 17.98 9.04
CA SER A 74 2.69 18.60 9.86
C SER A 74 4.05 17.88 9.75
N PRO A 75 5.18 18.61 9.71
CA PRO A 75 6.51 17.99 9.69
C PRO A 75 6.79 17.10 10.90
N SER A 76 6.29 17.45 12.08
CA SER A 76 6.46 16.68 13.32
C SER A 76 5.76 15.33 13.24
N THR A 77 4.48 15.31 12.86
CA THR A 77 3.70 14.06 12.75
C THR A 77 4.25 13.19 11.63
N TYR A 78 4.61 13.80 10.48
CA TYR A 78 5.25 13.07 9.38
C TYR A 78 6.55 12.38 9.82
N ASN A 79 7.45 13.13 10.44
CA ASN A 79 8.74 12.62 10.89
C ASN A 79 8.57 11.49 11.93
N LEU A 80 7.61 11.65 12.85
CA LEU A 80 7.29 10.62 13.85
C LEU A 80 6.81 9.32 13.19
N ILE A 81 5.79 9.40 12.32
CA ILE A 81 5.19 8.21 11.67
C ILE A 81 6.20 7.52 10.75
N MET A 82 6.95 8.31 9.97
CA MET A 82 7.89 7.77 8.99
C MET A 82 9.20 7.30 9.63
N GLY A 83 9.44 7.57 10.91
CA GLY A 83 10.73 7.30 11.56
C GLY A 83 11.87 8.12 10.94
N THR A 84 11.56 9.37 10.57
CA THR A 84 12.48 10.25 9.86
C THR A 84 12.73 11.57 10.57
N LYS A 85 13.64 12.37 10.02
CA LYS A 85 13.94 13.74 10.47
C LYS A 85 14.18 14.58 9.23
N ASP A 86 13.60 15.78 9.19
CA ASP A 86 13.76 16.76 8.12
C ASP A 86 13.43 16.21 6.71
N CYS A 87 12.48 15.25 6.63
CA CYS A 87 12.10 14.60 5.37
C CYS A 87 10.80 15.11 4.76
N PHE A 88 9.96 15.81 5.52
CA PHE A 88 8.67 16.30 5.02
C PHE A 88 8.82 17.19 3.77
N GLU A 89 9.67 18.22 3.82
CA GLU A 89 9.91 19.09 2.67
C GLU A 89 10.62 18.37 1.51
N LYS A 90 11.46 17.36 1.82
CA LYS A 90 12.11 16.54 0.78
C LYS A 90 11.10 15.67 0.04
N MET A 91 10.13 15.10 0.75
CA MET A 91 9.03 14.34 0.15
C MET A 91 8.20 15.26 -0.76
N LYS A 92 7.83 16.47 -0.30
CA LYS A 92 7.09 17.45 -1.11
C LYS A 92 7.86 17.81 -2.39
N LEU A 93 9.17 18.03 -2.28
CA LEU A 93 10.02 18.33 -3.43
C LEU A 93 10.01 17.18 -4.46
N SER A 94 10.04 15.93 -4.01
CA SER A 94 9.93 14.75 -4.89
C SER A 94 8.61 14.70 -5.66
N VAL A 95 7.50 15.03 -4.99
CA VAL A 95 6.18 15.12 -5.63
C VAL A 95 6.17 16.22 -6.70
N VAL A 96 6.64 17.42 -6.34
CA VAL A 96 6.71 18.57 -7.27
C VAL A 96 7.57 18.22 -8.49
N MET A 97 8.75 17.64 -8.30
CA MET A 97 9.62 17.25 -9.41
C MET A 97 8.99 16.20 -10.33
N ALA A 98 8.24 15.25 -9.79
CA ALA A 98 7.53 14.26 -10.60
C ALA A 98 6.42 14.91 -11.45
N ASN A 99 5.63 15.80 -10.83
CA ASN A 99 4.58 16.55 -11.52
C ASN A 99 5.14 17.49 -12.59
N ASP A 100 6.24 18.19 -12.33
CA ASP A 100 6.93 19.05 -13.32
C ASP A 100 7.39 18.26 -14.56
N LEU A 101 7.67 16.96 -14.38
CA LEU A 101 8.04 16.03 -15.44
C LEU A 101 6.83 15.28 -16.03
N SER A 102 5.60 15.76 -15.74
CA SER A 102 4.33 15.19 -16.21
C SER A 102 4.13 13.72 -15.83
N ILE A 103 4.75 13.27 -14.74
CA ILE A 103 4.49 11.94 -14.17
C ILE A 103 3.27 12.04 -13.28
N LEU A 104 2.27 11.18 -13.51
CA LEU A 104 1.06 11.16 -12.68
C LEU A 104 1.43 10.79 -11.23
N THR A 105 1.00 11.63 -10.28
CA THR A 105 1.20 11.39 -8.85
C THR A 105 -0.12 11.11 -8.13
N GLU A 106 -0.08 10.12 -7.26
CA GLU A 106 -1.15 9.76 -6.32
C GLU A 106 -0.59 9.72 -4.90
N ALA A 107 -1.47 9.77 -3.89
CA ALA A 107 -1.10 9.63 -2.49
C ALA A 107 -1.75 8.41 -1.85
N HIS A 108 -1.03 7.83 -0.90
CA HIS A 108 -1.54 6.95 0.12
C HIS A 108 -1.52 7.67 1.47
N PHE A 109 -2.58 7.45 2.25
CA PHE A 109 -2.68 7.87 3.63
C PHE A 109 -3.30 6.73 4.45
N VAL A 110 -2.67 6.40 5.58
CA VAL A 110 -3.11 5.37 6.51
C VAL A 110 -3.55 6.06 7.80
N PRO A 111 -4.87 6.24 8.02
CA PRO A 111 -5.36 6.85 9.25
C PRO A 111 -5.00 5.99 10.47
N MET A 112 -4.44 6.64 11.48
CA MET A 112 -4.04 6.08 12.76
C MET A 112 -4.15 7.15 13.85
N LYS A 113 -4.01 6.77 15.13
CA LYS A 113 -4.18 7.72 16.25
C LYS A 113 -3.31 8.97 16.14
N LEU A 114 -2.10 8.83 15.58
CA LEU A 114 -1.15 9.93 15.42
C LEU A 114 -1.55 10.98 14.36
N ASN A 115 -2.29 10.60 13.30
CA ASN A 115 -2.57 11.48 12.16
C ASN A 115 -4.05 11.66 11.82
N VAL A 116 -4.97 10.95 12.50
CA VAL A 116 -6.39 10.95 12.13
C VAL A 116 -7.00 12.36 12.13
N ASN A 117 -6.54 13.22 13.05
CA ASN A 117 -6.98 14.61 13.15
C ASN A 117 -6.43 15.52 12.04
N GLU A 118 -5.39 15.09 11.29
CA GLU A 118 -4.81 15.83 10.17
C GLU A 118 -5.42 15.43 8.81
N LEU A 119 -6.45 14.58 8.78
CA LEU A 119 -7.01 14.03 7.54
C LEU A 119 -7.41 15.12 6.52
N GLN A 120 -8.14 16.16 6.95
CA GLN A 120 -8.56 17.23 6.04
C GLN A 120 -7.37 18.09 5.55
N ASP A 121 -6.38 18.29 6.41
CA ASP A 121 -5.17 19.04 6.08
C ASP A 121 -4.30 18.27 5.08
N VAL A 122 -4.23 16.94 5.20
CA VAL A 122 -3.54 16.08 4.22
C VAL A 122 -4.24 16.13 2.86
N VAL A 123 -5.57 16.15 2.81
CA VAL A 123 -6.30 16.34 1.55
C VAL A 123 -5.95 17.69 0.91
N SER A 124 -5.87 18.73 1.73
CA SER A 124 -5.50 20.08 1.26
C SER A 124 -4.06 20.14 0.77
N LEU A 125 -3.11 19.53 1.50
CA LEU A 125 -1.72 19.39 1.07
C LEU A 125 -1.61 18.62 -0.25
N CYS A 126 -2.32 17.51 -0.41
CA CYS A 126 -2.31 16.76 -1.66
C CYS A 126 -2.79 17.61 -2.85
N ARG A 127 -3.81 18.45 -2.63
CA ARG A 127 -4.28 19.40 -3.66
C ARG A 127 -3.20 20.43 -4.00
N GLU A 128 -2.56 21.03 -3.00
CA GLU A 128 -1.47 21.99 -3.19
C GLU A 128 -0.30 21.39 -3.97
N LEU A 129 0.01 20.11 -3.72
CA LEU A 129 1.06 19.38 -4.41
C LEU A 129 0.64 18.87 -5.80
N ASN A 130 -0.57 19.17 -6.26
CA ASN A 130 -1.13 18.69 -7.54
C ASN A 130 -1.17 17.15 -7.64
N ILE A 131 -1.52 16.48 -6.55
CA ILE A 131 -1.77 15.04 -6.54
C ILE A 131 -3.17 14.78 -7.10
N SER A 132 -3.27 13.77 -7.96
CA SER A 132 -4.52 13.50 -8.70
C SER A 132 -5.54 12.70 -7.90
N LYS A 133 -5.06 11.82 -7.00
CA LYS A 133 -5.90 10.88 -6.25
C LYS A 133 -5.29 10.55 -4.90
N ILE A 134 -6.13 10.36 -3.89
CA ILE A 134 -5.74 9.90 -2.55
C ILE A 134 -6.42 8.55 -2.26
N SER A 135 -5.63 7.52 -1.93
CA SER A 135 -6.17 6.25 -1.40
C SER A 135 -6.02 6.20 0.11
N LEU A 136 -7.15 6.14 0.81
CA LEU A 136 -7.24 6.01 2.25
C LEU A 136 -7.31 4.51 2.61
N LEU A 137 -6.31 4.00 3.32
CA LEU A 137 -6.17 2.56 3.58
C LEU A 137 -6.16 2.27 5.08
N ARG A 138 -6.78 1.17 5.49
CA ARG A 138 -6.78 0.78 6.91
C ARG A 138 -5.39 0.34 7.36
N LEU A 139 -4.98 0.81 8.54
CA LEU A 139 -3.81 0.30 9.24
C LEU A 139 -3.95 -1.20 9.51
N VAL A 140 -2.93 -1.98 9.15
CA VAL A 140 -2.88 -3.42 9.43
C VAL A 140 -1.96 -3.66 10.63
N MET A 141 -2.44 -4.35 11.66
CA MET A 141 -1.69 -4.61 12.90
C MET A 141 -0.67 -5.75 12.75
N HIS A 142 0.42 -5.46 12.04
CA HIS A 142 1.53 -6.38 11.79
C HIS A 142 2.90 -5.68 11.78
N GLY A 143 3.98 -6.46 11.92
CA GLY A 143 5.35 -5.92 11.94
C GLY A 143 5.54 -4.87 13.04
N ARG A 144 6.14 -3.72 12.68
CA ARG A 144 6.35 -2.60 13.62
C ARG A 144 5.04 -1.97 14.11
N ALA A 145 3.96 -2.03 13.32
CA ALA A 145 2.67 -1.49 13.77
C ALA A 145 2.15 -2.25 15.00
N LEU A 146 2.33 -3.57 15.04
CA LEU A 146 1.97 -4.39 16.19
C LEU A 146 2.83 -4.07 17.44
N GLN A 147 4.12 -3.80 17.25
CA GLN A 147 5.02 -3.42 18.34
C GLN A 147 4.64 -2.09 19.00
N ASN A 148 3.96 -1.22 18.27
CA ASN A 148 3.57 0.13 18.71
C ASN A 148 2.05 0.28 18.82
N GLU A 149 1.31 -0.83 18.98
CA GLU A 149 -0.15 -0.85 18.94
C GLU A 149 -0.80 0.16 19.88
N GLN A 150 -0.29 0.29 21.10
CA GLN A 150 -0.82 1.22 22.09
C GLN A 150 -0.75 2.69 21.66
N GLU A 151 0.22 3.05 20.81
CA GLU A 151 0.45 4.42 20.37
C GLU A 151 -0.34 4.76 19.10
N ILE A 152 -0.53 3.80 18.20
CA ILE A 152 -1.05 4.07 16.85
C ILE A 152 -2.47 3.53 16.61
N ALA A 153 -2.91 2.52 17.37
CA ALA A 153 -4.21 1.91 17.12
C ALA A 153 -5.35 2.85 17.54
N LEU A 154 -6.35 2.92 16.67
CA LEU A 154 -7.63 3.54 16.97
C LEU A 154 -8.47 2.60 17.83
N SER A 155 -9.13 3.15 18.84
CA SER A 155 -10.23 2.48 19.54
C SER A 155 -11.41 2.25 18.59
N ARG A 156 -12.37 1.43 19.01
CA ARG A 156 -13.57 1.17 18.21
C ARG A 156 -14.35 2.45 17.90
N ASP A 157 -14.48 3.34 18.88
CA ASP A 157 -15.24 4.58 18.72
C ASP A 157 -14.50 5.56 17.79
N GLU A 158 -13.19 5.69 17.95
CA GLU A 158 -12.35 6.47 17.01
C GLU A 158 -12.42 5.92 15.58
N PHE A 159 -12.47 4.59 15.43
CA PHE A 159 -12.61 3.96 14.12
C PHE A 159 -13.98 4.24 13.48
N LEU A 160 -15.07 4.12 14.23
CA LEU A 160 -16.42 4.44 13.73
C LEU A 160 -16.53 5.92 13.36
N GLN A 161 -15.94 6.81 14.16
CA GLN A 161 -15.88 8.24 13.85
C GLN A 161 -15.11 8.49 12.55
N LEU A 162 -13.93 7.86 12.39
CA LEU A 162 -13.17 7.93 11.15
C LEU A 162 -14.03 7.52 9.94
N GLN A 163 -14.79 6.42 10.02
CA GLN A 163 -15.65 6.00 8.91
C GLN A 163 -16.65 7.08 8.50
N ALA A 164 -17.33 7.71 9.47
CA ALA A 164 -18.24 8.82 9.21
C ALA A 164 -17.53 10.04 8.60
N ASP A 165 -16.33 10.36 9.09
CA ASP A 165 -15.51 11.46 8.56
C ASP A 165 -15.07 11.20 7.11
N LEU A 166 -14.74 9.96 6.77
CA LEU A 166 -14.35 9.58 5.41
C LEU A 166 -15.52 9.69 4.42
N GLU A 167 -16.72 9.26 4.80
CA GLU A 167 -17.92 9.44 3.98
C GLU A 167 -18.20 10.92 3.73
N ALA A 168 -18.15 11.74 4.77
CA ALA A 168 -18.37 13.18 4.68
C ALA A 168 -17.32 13.86 3.79
N LEU A 169 -16.07 13.42 3.89
CA LEU A 169 -14.95 13.91 3.09
C LEU A 169 -15.09 13.52 1.61
N HIS A 170 -15.44 12.28 1.32
CA HIS A 170 -15.62 11.79 -0.05
C HIS A 170 -16.69 12.59 -0.81
N ASN A 171 -17.79 12.96 -0.12
CA ASN A 171 -18.88 13.74 -0.72
C ASN A 171 -18.54 15.23 -0.95
N LYS A 172 -17.54 15.78 -0.25
CA LYS A 172 -17.18 17.22 -0.30
C LYS A 172 -15.92 17.52 -1.09
N SER A 173 -15.12 16.50 -1.38
CA SER A 173 -13.78 16.67 -1.92
C SER A 173 -13.78 16.87 -3.44
N ASN A 174 -12.99 17.84 -3.91
CA ASN A 174 -12.71 18.06 -5.33
C ASN A 174 -11.51 17.25 -5.85
N ILE A 175 -10.86 16.45 -5.01
CA ILE A 175 -9.83 15.47 -5.40
C ILE A 175 -10.45 14.06 -5.36
N ASP A 176 -10.05 13.19 -6.28
CA ASP A 176 -10.48 11.79 -6.30
C ASP A 176 -9.99 11.08 -5.03
N ILE A 177 -10.92 10.65 -4.19
CA ILE A 177 -10.64 9.92 -2.96
C ILE A 177 -11.15 8.49 -3.11
N ARG A 178 -10.23 7.53 -3.01
CA ARG A 178 -10.55 6.11 -2.88
C ARG A 178 -10.49 5.71 -1.42
N ILE A 179 -11.63 5.32 -0.85
CA ILE A 179 -11.69 4.69 0.46
C ILE A 179 -11.45 3.19 0.28
N GLY A 180 -10.45 2.64 0.98
CA GLY A 180 -10.20 1.21 0.97
C GLY A 180 -11.37 0.45 1.60
N VAL A 181 -11.72 -0.70 1.02
CA VAL A 181 -12.78 -1.62 1.50
C VAL A 181 -12.84 -1.78 3.03
N PRO A 182 -11.72 -1.95 3.76
CA PRO A 182 -11.78 -2.16 5.20
C PRO A 182 -12.11 -0.90 6.02
N LEU A 183 -12.10 0.28 5.40
CA LEU A 183 -12.56 1.56 5.97
C LEU A 183 -13.96 1.95 5.46
N SER A 184 -14.40 1.41 4.33
CA SER A 184 -15.70 1.70 3.74
C SER A 184 -16.84 1.19 4.61
N THR A 185 -17.91 1.98 4.71
CA THR A 185 -19.20 1.56 5.27
C THR A 185 -20.12 0.95 4.23
N ASP A 186 -19.84 1.17 2.93
CA ASP A 186 -20.51 0.47 1.86
C ASP A 186 -20.01 -0.98 1.80
N ILE A 187 -20.89 -1.91 2.14
CA ILE A 187 -20.63 -3.35 2.18
C ILE A 187 -21.06 -4.01 0.86
N SER A 188 -21.56 -3.24 -0.11
CA SER A 188 -22.02 -3.79 -1.39
C SER A 188 -20.86 -4.45 -2.15
N SER A 189 -20.89 -5.79 -2.17
CA SER A 189 -20.11 -6.69 -3.05
C SER A 189 -18.63 -6.29 -3.29
N HIS A 190 -17.86 -6.06 -2.24
CA HIS A 190 -16.41 -5.95 -2.37
C HIS A 190 -15.80 -7.35 -2.57
N LYS A 191 -15.55 -7.73 -3.83
CA LYS A 191 -14.86 -8.98 -4.16
C LYS A 191 -13.40 -8.89 -3.75
N CYS A 192 -12.93 -9.86 -2.97
CA CYS A 192 -11.52 -9.92 -2.59
C CYS A 192 -10.66 -10.39 -3.77
N GLU A 193 -9.73 -9.55 -4.18
CA GLU A 193 -8.80 -9.85 -5.29
C GLU A 193 -7.60 -10.71 -4.87
N ALA A 194 -7.46 -11.06 -3.58
CA ALA A 194 -6.33 -11.83 -3.08
C ALA A 194 -6.26 -13.20 -3.78
N ALA A 195 -5.13 -13.47 -4.45
CA ALA A 195 -4.93 -14.62 -5.33
C ALA A 195 -5.89 -14.75 -6.54
N ASN A 196 -6.86 -13.85 -6.73
CA ASN A 196 -7.85 -13.91 -7.83
C ASN A 196 -7.57 -12.89 -8.94
N GLY A 197 -7.18 -11.66 -8.57
CA GLY A 197 -6.81 -10.61 -9.52
C GLY A 197 -5.52 -9.89 -9.16
N LYS A 198 -4.92 -10.24 -8.01
CA LYS A 198 -3.57 -9.83 -7.64
C LYS A 198 -2.84 -10.92 -6.87
N ILE A 199 -1.52 -10.83 -6.93
CA ILE A 199 -0.57 -11.58 -6.12
C ILE A 199 0.58 -10.64 -5.76
N ASN A 200 1.29 -10.96 -4.69
CA ASN A 200 2.45 -10.20 -4.23
C ASN A 200 3.68 -11.10 -4.26
N ILE A 201 4.76 -10.65 -4.89
CA ILE A 201 6.05 -11.37 -4.90
C ILE A 201 6.98 -10.64 -3.93
N ARG A 202 7.47 -11.36 -2.92
CA ARG A 202 8.41 -10.83 -1.92
C ARG A 202 9.85 -10.87 -2.47
N TYR A 203 10.75 -10.13 -1.83
CA TYR A 203 12.17 -10.07 -2.20
C TYR A 203 12.89 -11.44 -2.17
N ASP A 204 12.36 -12.42 -1.43
CA ASP A 204 12.88 -13.79 -1.35
C ASP A 204 12.23 -14.74 -2.38
N GLY A 205 11.43 -14.18 -3.30
CA GLY A 205 10.72 -14.92 -4.34
C GLY A 205 9.39 -15.54 -3.90
N SER A 206 9.05 -15.49 -2.61
CA SER A 206 7.78 -16.05 -2.12
C SER A 206 6.57 -15.34 -2.74
N VAL A 207 5.59 -16.12 -3.22
CA VAL A 207 4.36 -15.61 -3.81
C VAL A 207 3.21 -15.65 -2.80
N LEU A 208 2.63 -14.49 -2.53
CA LEU A 208 1.59 -14.27 -1.53
C LEU A 208 0.28 -13.80 -2.18
N PRO A 209 -0.89 -14.07 -1.56
CA PRO A 209 -2.18 -13.68 -2.11
C PRO A 209 -2.37 -12.16 -2.24
N CYS A 210 -1.92 -11.40 -1.24
CA CYS A 210 -1.90 -9.93 -1.26
C CYS A 210 -1.02 -9.39 -0.11
N GLU A 211 -0.97 -8.07 0.01
CA GLU A 211 -0.15 -7.35 1.00
C GLU A 211 -0.49 -7.73 2.44
N ALA A 212 -1.76 -8.02 2.74
CA ALA A 212 -2.20 -8.40 4.08
C ALA A 212 -1.62 -9.76 4.53
N PHE A 213 -1.15 -10.61 3.61
CA PHE A 213 -0.59 -11.93 3.90
C PHE A 213 0.93 -11.93 4.07
N LYS A 214 1.59 -10.76 4.05
CA LYS A 214 3.05 -10.61 4.25
C LYS A 214 3.53 -10.91 5.68
N ASN A 215 2.70 -11.51 6.53
CA ASN A 215 3.00 -11.73 7.95
C ASN A 215 2.86 -13.21 8.33
N ASP A 216 3.62 -13.62 9.35
CA ASP A 216 3.63 -14.99 9.84
C ASP A 216 2.42 -15.30 10.74
N ARG A 217 1.65 -14.29 11.17
CA ARG A 217 0.49 -14.44 12.09
C ARG A 217 -0.70 -15.16 11.47
N VAL A 218 -0.67 -15.46 10.19
CA VAL A 218 -1.73 -16.22 9.54
C VAL A 218 -1.28 -17.63 9.15
N GLN A 219 0.02 -17.95 9.26
CA GLN A 219 0.58 -19.21 8.78
C GLN A 219 0.00 -20.45 9.48
N TYR A 220 -0.20 -20.40 10.81
CA TYR A 220 -0.77 -21.55 11.54
C TYR A 220 -2.25 -21.81 11.18
N ARG A 221 -2.93 -20.86 10.53
CA ARG A 221 -4.31 -21.05 10.01
C ARG A 221 -4.34 -21.76 8.67
N PHE A 222 -3.19 -21.91 8.02
CA PHE A 222 -3.08 -22.47 6.68
C PHE A 222 -2.70 -23.96 6.68
N LYS A 223 -2.93 -24.67 7.80
CA LYS A 223 -2.69 -26.13 7.90
C LYS A 223 -1.28 -26.56 7.49
N GLY A 224 -0.27 -25.72 7.73
CA GLY A 224 1.11 -25.97 7.34
C GLY A 224 1.45 -25.67 5.87
N LEU A 225 0.49 -25.18 5.08
CA LEU A 225 0.75 -24.69 3.73
C LEU A 225 1.67 -23.47 3.78
N LYS A 226 2.65 -23.46 2.88
CA LYS A 226 3.64 -22.39 2.73
C LYS A 226 3.53 -21.78 1.33
N PRO A 227 3.87 -20.50 1.16
CA PRO A 227 3.96 -19.91 -0.17
C PRO A 227 5.07 -20.59 -0.98
N GLU A 228 4.77 -20.90 -2.23
CA GLU A 228 5.76 -21.31 -3.22
C GLU A 228 6.59 -20.09 -3.70
N SER A 229 7.77 -20.36 -4.24
CA SER A 229 8.72 -19.34 -4.70
C SER A 229 8.91 -19.36 -6.22
N ILE A 230 9.03 -18.17 -6.81
CA ILE A 230 9.39 -18.02 -8.25
C ILE A 230 10.80 -18.52 -8.58
N HIS A 231 11.61 -18.84 -7.57
CA HIS A 231 12.92 -19.48 -7.76
C HIS A 231 12.83 -20.99 -8.00
N GLU A 232 11.70 -21.61 -7.63
CA GLU A 232 11.48 -23.05 -7.73
C GLU A 232 10.46 -23.41 -8.82
N TYR A 233 9.44 -22.58 -9.00
CA TYR A 233 8.32 -22.82 -9.92
C TYR A 233 8.07 -21.60 -10.80
N SER A 234 7.51 -21.83 -11.99
CA SER A 234 7.08 -20.71 -12.84
C SER A 234 5.93 -19.95 -12.18
N LEU A 235 5.85 -18.64 -12.39
CA LEU A 235 4.77 -17.82 -11.82
C LEU A 235 3.38 -18.29 -12.29
N VAL A 236 3.29 -18.85 -13.51
CA VAL A 236 2.06 -19.45 -14.05
C VAL A 236 1.64 -20.65 -13.22
N ASP A 237 2.58 -21.56 -12.94
CA ASP A 237 2.32 -22.77 -12.17
C ASP A 237 1.92 -22.44 -10.74
N ILE A 238 2.64 -21.50 -10.10
CA ILE A 238 2.29 -21.04 -8.76
C ILE A 238 0.87 -20.47 -8.78
N TYR A 239 0.55 -19.58 -9.71
CA TYR A 239 -0.77 -18.96 -9.75
C TYR A 239 -1.90 -19.97 -9.97
N GLN A 240 -1.72 -20.97 -10.83
CA GLN A 240 -2.79 -21.93 -11.15
C GLN A 240 -2.88 -23.06 -10.15
N ASN A 241 -1.74 -23.61 -9.72
CA ASN A 241 -1.64 -24.91 -9.07
C ASN A 241 -1.15 -24.85 -7.62
N SER A 242 -0.77 -23.68 -7.11
CA SER A 242 -0.37 -23.53 -5.70
C SER A 242 -1.49 -23.99 -4.76
N ASN A 243 -1.18 -24.95 -3.90
CA ASN A 243 -2.11 -25.38 -2.84
C ASN A 243 -2.38 -24.23 -1.87
N TYR A 244 -1.35 -23.40 -1.61
CA TYR A 244 -1.47 -22.24 -0.75
C TYR A 244 -2.44 -21.19 -1.32
N LEU A 245 -2.25 -20.75 -2.57
CA LEU A 245 -3.13 -19.77 -3.21
C LEU A 245 -4.55 -20.31 -3.40
N ASN A 246 -4.70 -21.57 -3.81
CA ASN A 246 -6.01 -22.21 -3.95
C ASN A 246 -6.78 -22.26 -2.63
N TYR A 247 -6.09 -22.59 -1.53
CA TYR A 247 -6.72 -22.57 -0.20
C TYR A 247 -7.22 -21.17 0.19
N ILE A 248 -6.46 -20.11 -0.13
CA ILE A 248 -6.89 -18.73 0.14
C ILE A 248 -8.09 -18.33 -0.71
N ARG A 249 -8.17 -18.77 -1.98
CA ARG A 249 -9.34 -18.55 -2.84
C ARG A 249 -10.60 -19.15 -2.23
N GLU A 250 -10.52 -20.40 -1.76
CA GLU A 250 -11.63 -21.07 -1.08
C GLU A 250 -12.05 -20.35 0.21
N LEU A 251 -11.08 -19.96 1.04
CA LEU A 251 -11.34 -19.21 2.26
C LEU A 251 -12.03 -17.88 1.96
N SER A 252 -11.58 -17.16 0.92
CA SER A 252 -12.17 -15.91 0.48
C SER A 252 -13.64 -16.08 0.07
N GLN A 253 -13.96 -17.15 -0.67
CA GLN A 253 -15.34 -17.44 -1.09
C GLN A 253 -16.26 -17.77 0.09
N LYS A 254 -15.76 -18.53 1.07
CA LYS A 254 -16.50 -18.85 2.30
C LYS A 254 -16.74 -17.60 3.14
N PHE A 255 -15.72 -16.74 3.26
CA PHE A 255 -15.78 -15.48 3.98
C PHE A 255 -16.80 -14.52 3.36
N SER A 256 -16.82 -14.37 2.03
CA SER A 256 -17.81 -13.51 1.36
C SER A 256 -19.25 -14.02 1.47
N SER A 257 -19.43 -15.31 1.77
CA SER A 257 -20.76 -15.92 1.95
C SER A 257 -21.27 -15.81 3.39
N SER A 258 -20.47 -15.27 4.30
CA SER A 258 -20.74 -15.21 5.74
C SER A 258 -20.86 -13.75 6.17
N GLY A 259 -21.93 -13.40 6.90
CA GLY A 259 -22.15 -12.04 7.39
C GLY A 259 -21.14 -11.66 8.48
N HIS A 260 -20.02 -11.06 8.10
CA HIS A 260 -18.97 -10.59 9.00
C HIS A 260 -18.97 -9.06 9.09
N PHE A 261 -18.62 -8.53 10.27
CA PHE A 261 -18.36 -7.09 10.43
C PHE A 261 -17.06 -6.66 9.74
N GLU A 262 -16.09 -7.57 9.66
CA GLU A 262 -14.87 -7.37 8.90
C GLU A 262 -15.12 -7.61 7.42
N THR A 263 -14.59 -6.76 6.53
CA THR A 263 -14.75 -6.87 5.07
C THR A 263 -13.50 -7.40 4.37
N CYS A 264 -12.37 -7.49 5.06
CA CYS A 264 -11.12 -8.04 4.55
C CYS A 264 -10.75 -9.36 5.23
N ILE A 265 -10.74 -10.46 4.46
CA ILE A 265 -10.36 -11.77 5.00
C ILE A 265 -8.95 -11.80 5.59
N GLY A 266 -7.98 -11.13 4.96
CA GLY A 266 -6.60 -11.09 5.48
C GLY A 266 -6.54 -10.48 6.87
N GLN A 267 -7.27 -9.38 7.08
CA GLN A 267 -7.32 -8.73 8.39
C GLN A 267 -8.22 -9.48 9.39
N TYR A 268 -9.31 -10.11 8.93
CA TYR A 268 -10.11 -11.02 9.74
C TYR A 268 -9.25 -12.14 10.34
N LEU A 269 -8.38 -12.75 9.53
CA LEU A 269 -7.49 -13.83 9.95
C LEU A 269 -6.42 -13.33 10.93
N ILE A 270 -5.87 -12.13 10.70
CA ILE A 270 -4.89 -11.50 11.62
C ILE A 270 -5.53 -11.19 12.98
N ASN A 271 -6.74 -10.63 12.99
CA ASN A 271 -7.39 -10.19 14.23
C ASN A 271 -7.98 -11.35 15.03
N ASN A 272 -8.51 -12.37 14.35
CA ASN A 272 -9.01 -13.60 14.99
C ASN A 272 -7.91 -14.64 15.15
N SER A 273 -6.66 -14.20 15.25
CA SER A 273 -5.53 -15.12 15.25
C SER A 273 -5.43 -15.97 16.51
N GLY A 274 -6.07 -15.60 17.63
CA GLY A 274 -6.02 -16.42 18.85
C GLY A 274 -4.61 -16.62 19.41
N VAL A 275 -3.62 -15.88 18.89
CA VAL A 275 -2.28 -15.80 19.46
C VAL A 275 -2.37 -14.81 20.61
N ASN A 276 -2.69 -15.35 21.79
CA ASN A 276 -2.70 -14.76 23.14
C ASN A 276 -3.21 -13.31 23.26
N ARG A 277 -4.47 -13.18 23.67
CA ARG A 277 -4.78 -12.26 24.78
C ARG A 277 -4.35 -12.91 26.09
#